data_AF-A0ABD5UR11-F1
#
_entry.id   AF-A0ABD5UR11-F1
#
_cell.length_a   1.000
_cell.length_b   1.000
_cell.length_c   1.000
_cell.angle_alpha   90.00
_cell.angle_beta   90.00
_cell.angle_gamma   90.00
#
_symmetry.space_group_name_H-M   'P 1'
#
loop_
_entity.id
_entity.type
_entity.pdbx_description
1 polymer ?
#
loop_
_entity_poly.entity_id
_entity_poly.type
_entity_poly.pdbx_seq_one_letter_code
_entity_poly.pdbx_strand_id
1 'polypeptide(L)'
;MNLEEEIRRGEQESERLEYKSKEVGPRKVAKEIAAMSNAVGGAIVLGIREDSHGRPDRIQNVTSSDEIARSISDVLSHYVEPIPQFSTDILDIEGKTQLAILVEGTDNLLSYEHDRIEEPLFPIRRQTEVRYLSGHEVQNYFEERLGTLSENDKEGLLRLPEPEEGISNYFIECPEGHISELCLFTPHYFPDNPHRVMAQLDYIPEERAEHVFAVLDNLFGLSVPECHFTINQSNGAWIGSGYRNFVANLRNREDRYSQSEDSGYQLELYDHDQAVLICDLDIGYPESSLLIYAAPFTSQSGYRHLTVNFLIDGQPVDVRPLIEFAEQSEVNLTTAESVEIPTDGIQRPERIPVDIVERTTRTVEFESDSEASVDGALCKNPFYGKREFLQNKLDIGRVVPLSNYRTLRSFLRDWDRPEDPHEYTTQHFHVTDWDDFTRGIYANVKQVHFSINW
;
A
#
# COMPACT_ATOMS: atom_id res chain seq x y z
N MET A 1 -37.26 -10.94 18.94
CA MET A 1 -37.08 -11.61 20.24
C MET A 1 -38.19 -11.13 21.16
N ASN A 2 -38.93 -12.01 21.83
CA ASN A 2 -39.99 -11.59 22.76
C ASN A 2 -39.44 -11.65 24.19
N LEU A 3 -38.78 -10.57 24.62
CA LEU A 3 -38.00 -10.55 25.86
C LEU A 3 -38.84 -10.88 27.10
N GLU A 4 -40.07 -10.37 27.19
CA GLU A 4 -40.95 -10.68 28.33
C GLU A 4 -41.23 -12.18 28.46
N GLU A 5 -41.45 -12.85 27.32
CA GLU A 5 -41.76 -14.28 27.30
C GLU A 5 -40.54 -15.12 27.66
N GLU A 6 -39.36 -14.76 27.16
CA GLU A 6 -38.10 -15.42 27.49
C GLU A 6 -37.77 -15.29 28.98
N ILE A 7 -37.94 -14.10 29.56
CA ILE A 7 -37.76 -13.87 31.00
C ILE A 7 -38.75 -14.70 31.82
N ARG A 8 -40.04 -14.73 31.44
CA ARG A 8 -41.07 -15.53 32.15
C ARG A 8 -40.82 -17.03 32.05
N ARG A 9 -40.21 -17.51 30.96
CA ARG A 9 -39.81 -18.92 30.79
C ARG A 9 -38.55 -19.28 31.57
N GLY A 10 -37.83 -18.29 32.09
CA GLY A 10 -36.56 -18.52 32.77
C GLY A 10 -35.46 -18.95 31.82
N GLU A 11 -35.48 -18.42 30.58
CA GLU A 11 -34.42 -18.66 29.61
C GLU A 11 -33.08 -18.23 30.20
N GLN A 12 -32.04 -18.99 29.88
CA GLN A 12 -30.69 -18.73 30.34
C GLN A 12 -30.06 -17.63 29.48
N GLU A 13 -29.13 -16.86 30.06
CA GLU A 13 -28.23 -15.98 29.29
C GLU A 13 -27.62 -16.72 28.10
N SER A 14 -27.43 -15.98 27.02
CA SER A 14 -26.88 -16.49 25.79
C SER A 14 -25.99 -15.46 25.12
N GLU A 15 -25.49 -15.80 23.94
CA GLU A 15 -24.75 -14.87 23.09
C GLU A 15 -25.57 -13.62 22.72
N ARG A 16 -26.90 -13.73 22.71
CA ARG A 16 -27.82 -12.67 22.30
C ARG A 16 -28.67 -12.10 23.44
N LEU A 17 -28.54 -12.62 24.65
CA LEU A 17 -29.36 -12.20 25.79
C LEU A 17 -28.51 -12.13 27.06
N GLU A 18 -28.53 -10.97 27.70
CA GLU A 18 -27.80 -10.70 28.94
C GLU A 18 -28.74 -10.13 30.01
N TYR A 19 -28.62 -10.62 31.24
CA TYR A 19 -29.33 -10.09 32.39
C TYR A 19 -28.37 -9.31 33.29
N LYS A 20 -28.77 -8.11 33.71
CA LYS A 20 -28.02 -7.37 34.73
C LYS A 20 -28.93 -6.81 35.81
N SER A 21 -28.43 -6.87 37.03
CA SER A 21 -29.09 -6.22 38.17
C SER A 21 -29.18 -4.71 37.95
N LYS A 22 -30.16 -4.05 38.57
CA LYS A 22 -30.30 -2.59 38.49
C LYS A 22 -29.13 -1.78 39.06
N GLU A 23 -28.24 -2.44 39.80
CA GLU A 23 -27.06 -1.85 40.46
C GLU A 23 -25.81 -1.89 39.58
N VAL A 24 -25.91 -2.44 38.37
CA VAL A 24 -24.78 -2.51 37.43
C VAL A 24 -24.33 -1.11 37.01
N GLY A 25 -23.01 -0.89 37.01
CA GLY A 25 -22.44 0.38 36.55
C GLY A 25 -22.58 0.56 35.02
N PRO A 26 -22.87 1.78 34.52
CA PRO A 26 -23.03 2.07 33.09
C PRO A 26 -21.86 1.59 32.24
N ARG A 27 -20.63 1.67 32.77
CA ARG A 27 -19.42 1.21 32.09
C ARG A 27 -19.38 -0.29 31.82
N LYS A 28 -19.89 -1.11 32.74
CA LYS A 28 -19.99 -2.55 32.50
C LYS A 28 -21.00 -2.82 31.38
N VAL A 29 -22.11 -2.08 31.35
CA VAL A 29 -23.12 -2.19 30.28
C VAL A 29 -22.55 -1.73 28.93
N ALA A 30 -21.82 -0.61 28.88
CA ALA A 30 -21.16 -0.12 27.66
C ALA A 30 -20.18 -1.15 27.07
N LYS A 31 -19.40 -1.84 27.92
CA LYS A 31 -18.54 -2.95 27.48
C LYS A 31 -19.34 -4.10 26.86
N GLU A 32 -20.46 -4.50 27.47
CA GLU A 32 -21.34 -5.54 26.92
C GLU A 32 -21.98 -5.11 25.59
N ILE A 33 -22.37 -3.85 25.44
CA ILE A 33 -22.88 -3.30 24.17
C ILE A 33 -21.82 -3.42 23.08
N ALA A 34 -20.59 -2.95 23.32
CA ALA A 34 -19.50 -3.09 22.36
C ALA A 34 -19.23 -4.57 22.01
N ALA A 35 -19.24 -5.45 23.01
CA ALA A 35 -19.03 -6.89 22.82
C ALA A 35 -20.13 -7.55 21.98
N MET A 36 -21.40 -7.17 22.18
CA MET A 36 -22.54 -7.65 21.41
C MET A 36 -22.56 -7.09 19.99
N SER A 37 -22.22 -5.81 19.82
CA SER A 37 -22.11 -5.18 18.50
C SER A 37 -21.02 -5.82 17.64
N ASN A 38 -19.87 -6.15 18.23
CA ASN A 38 -18.79 -6.91 17.56
C ASN A 38 -19.15 -8.38 17.27
N ALA A 39 -20.22 -8.88 17.88
CA ALA A 39 -20.76 -10.20 17.60
C ALA A 39 -21.95 -10.08 16.64
N VAL A 40 -23.10 -10.66 17.00
CA VAL A 40 -24.30 -10.72 16.16
C VAL A 40 -25.42 -9.79 16.65
N GLY A 41 -25.12 -8.86 17.55
CA GLY A 41 -26.10 -8.08 18.29
C GLY A 41 -26.84 -8.91 19.36
N GLY A 42 -27.81 -8.30 20.02
CA GLY A 42 -28.56 -8.94 21.11
C GLY A 42 -29.38 -7.97 21.95
N ALA A 43 -29.72 -8.41 23.17
CA ALA A 43 -30.43 -7.61 24.13
C ALA A 43 -29.80 -7.73 25.53
N ILE A 44 -29.71 -6.60 26.22
CA ILE A 44 -29.33 -6.53 27.63
C ILE A 44 -30.55 -6.07 28.43
N VAL A 45 -31.00 -6.85 29.41
CA VAL A 45 -32.15 -6.50 30.25
C VAL A 45 -31.68 -6.12 31.65
N LEU A 46 -31.82 -4.82 31.96
CA LEU A 46 -31.49 -4.26 33.26
C LEU A 46 -32.67 -4.40 34.23
N GLY A 47 -32.35 -4.72 35.48
CA GLY A 47 -33.33 -4.97 36.53
C GLY A 47 -33.60 -6.46 36.76
N ILE A 48 -32.76 -7.36 36.25
CA ILE A 48 -32.90 -8.81 36.46
C ILE A 48 -31.59 -9.32 37.05
N ARG A 49 -31.66 -9.90 38.25
CA ARG A 49 -30.53 -10.61 38.84
C ARG A 49 -30.58 -12.07 38.39
N GLU A 50 -29.44 -12.58 37.99
CA GLU A 50 -29.22 -13.98 37.61
C GLU A 50 -28.86 -14.89 38.81
N ASP A 51 -29.17 -16.19 38.67
CA ASP A 51 -28.64 -17.25 39.53
C ASP A 51 -27.24 -17.73 39.07
N SER A 52 -26.69 -18.76 39.73
CA SER A 52 -25.39 -19.35 39.37
C SER A 52 -25.38 -20.06 38.00
N HIS A 53 -26.52 -20.18 37.35
CA HIS A 53 -26.69 -20.80 36.04
C HIS A 53 -27.07 -19.78 34.98
N GLY A 54 -26.99 -18.47 35.25
CA GLY A 54 -27.34 -17.42 34.28
C GLY A 54 -28.84 -17.34 33.99
N ARG A 55 -29.70 -17.85 34.87
CA ARG A 55 -31.16 -17.76 34.73
C ARG A 55 -31.71 -16.62 35.58
N PRO A 56 -32.82 -15.98 35.19
CA PRO A 56 -33.41 -14.92 35.99
C PRO A 56 -33.90 -15.46 37.35
N ASP A 57 -33.30 -14.98 38.43
CA ASP A 57 -33.64 -15.32 39.82
C ASP A 57 -34.55 -14.26 40.45
N ARG A 58 -34.24 -12.98 40.22
CA ARG A 58 -34.94 -11.89 40.90
C ARG A 58 -35.16 -10.68 40.01
N ILE A 59 -36.44 -10.36 39.80
CA ILE A 59 -36.89 -9.14 39.10
C ILE A 59 -36.87 -7.95 40.06
N GLN A 60 -36.19 -6.89 39.64
CA GLN A 60 -35.98 -5.63 40.35
C GLN A 60 -36.59 -4.48 39.56
N ASN A 61 -37.20 -3.53 40.27
CA ASN A 61 -37.78 -2.34 39.63
C ASN A 61 -36.67 -1.32 39.30
N VAL A 62 -36.61 -0.90 38.03
CA VAL A 62 -35.77 0.19 37.52
C VAL A 62 -36.60 1.47 37.51
N THR A 63 -36.24 2.44 38.36
CA THR A 63 -37.06 3.66 38.56
C THR A 63 -36.67 4.83 37.65
N SER A 64 -35.46 4.80 37.06
CA SER A 64 -34.89 5.90 36.27
C SER A 64 -34.31 5.39 34.96
N SER A 65 -35.14 4.77 34.10
CA SER A 65 -34.70 4.22 32.82
C SER A 65 -33.97 5.26 31.95
N ASP A 66 -34.51 6.47 31.86
CA ASP A 66 -33.98 7.53 30.99
C ASP A 66 -32.62 8.04 31.46
N GLU A 67 -32.43 8.17 32.78
CA GLU A 67 -31.15 8.60 33.36
C GLU A 67 -30.07 7.54 33.11
N ILE A 68 -30.42 6.26 33.25
CA ILE A 68 -29.51 5.14 32.99
C ILE A 68 -29.14 5.09 31.50
N ALA A 69 -30.12 5.22 30.59
CA ALA A 69 -29.88 5.20 29.15
C ALA A 69 -28.95 6.35 28.72
N ARG A 70 -29.18 7.57 29.23
CA ARG A 70 -28.27 8.71 28.99
C ARG A 70 -26.87 8.45 29.52
N SER A 71 -26.76 7.94 30.75
CA SER A 71 -25.45 7.64 31.33
C SER A 71 -24.69 6.55 30.56
N ILE A 72 -25.38 5.58 29.98
CA ILE A 72 -24.76 4.57 29.10
C ILE A 72 -24.27 5.23 27.81
N SER A 73 -25.08 6.08 27.19
CA SER A 73 -24.72 6.85 25.99
C SER A 73 -23.49 7.71 26.21
N ASP A 74 -23.41 8.40 27.34
CA ASP A 74 -22.25 9.22 27.72
C ASP A 74 -20.99 8.38 27.90
N VAL A 75 -21.09 7.17 28.45
CA VAL A 75 -19.94 6.28 28.60
C VAL A 75 -19.52 5.67 27.25
N LEU A 76 -20.46 5.30 26.38
CA LEU A 76 -20.14 4.80 25.06
C LEU A 76 -19.36 5.83 24.23
N SER A 77 -19.76 7.10 24.27
CA SER A 77 -19.08 8.16 23.51
C SER A 77 -17.66 8.47 24.00
N HIS A 78 -17.32 8.09 25.23
CA HIS A 78 -15.98 8.30 25.80
C HIS A 78 -15.08 7.08 25.68
N TYR A 79 -15.63 5.87 25.74
CA TYR A 79 -14.83 4.65 25.90
C TYR A 79 -14.94 3.68 24.72
N VAL A 80 -15.78 3.95 23.71
CA VAL A 80 -16.00 3.02 22.59
C VAL A 80 -15.91 3.75 21.26
N GLU A 81 -15.08 3.21 20.36
CA GLU A 81 -14.88 3.76 19.03
C GLU A 81 -14.89 2.64 17.96
N PRO A 82 -15.72 2.75 16.90
CA PRO A 82 -16.77 3.76 16.70
C PRO A 82 -17.95 3.61 17.67
N ILE A 83 -18.78 4.65 17.81
CA ILE A 83 -19.93 4.62 18.72
C ILE A 83 -21.00 3.63 18.20
N PRO A 84 -21.38 2.58 18.96
CA PRO A 84 -22.39 1.61 18.54
C PRO A 84 -23.78 2.23 18.49
N GLN A 85 -24.62 1.69 17.59
CA GLN A 85 -26.05 1.97 17.60
C GLN A 85 -26.78 1.02 18.55
N PHE A 86 -27.63 1.57 19.41
CA PHE A 86 -28.52 0.79 20.27
C PHE A 86 -29.85 1.53 20.45
N SER A 87 -30.91 0.79 20.78
CA SER A 87 -32.20 1.36 21.18
C SER A 87 -32.61 0.82 22.55
N THR A 88 -33.58 1.47 23.18
CA THR A 88 -34.07 1.08 24.51
C THR A 88 -35.57 0.87 24.50
N ASP A 89 -36.03 -0.13 25.24
CA ASP A 89 -37.44 -0.42 25.47
C ASP A 89 -37.73 -0.63 26.96
N ILE A 90 -38.96 -0.35 27.39
CA ILE A 90 -39.39 -0.50 28.78
C ILE A 90 -40.30 -1.71 28.88
N LEU A 91 -39.91 -2.69 29.69
CA LEU A 91 -40.69 -3.90 29.93
C LEU A 91 -41.39 -3.82 31.29
N ASP A 92 -42.64 -4.30 31.37
CA ASP A 92 -43.36 -4.49 32.64
C ASP A 92 -43.50 -5.98 32.93
N ILE A 93 -42.71 -6.45 33.90
CA ILE A 93 -42.71 -7.86 34.31
C ILE A 93 -43.05 -7.94 35.78
N GLU A 94 -44.19 -8.56 36.08
CA GLU A 94 -44.74 -8.69 37.44
C GLU A 94 -45.00 -7.34 38.13
N GLY A 95 -45.42 -6.32 37.38
CA GLY A 95 -45.68 -4.99 37.91
C GLY A 95 -44.42 -4.20 38.26
N LYS A 96 -43.27 -4.62 37.73
CA LYS A 96 -41.98 -3.95 37.89
C LYS A 96 -41.43 -3.59 36.52
N THR A 97 -40.84 -2.41 36.45
CA THR A 97 -40.22 -1.86 35.25
C THR A 97 -38.80 -2.38 35.07
N GLN A 98 -38.48 -2.87 33.88
CA GLN A 98 -37.12 -3.21 33.43
C GLN A 98 -36.77 -2.36 32.20
N LEU A 99 -35.47 -2.16 31.99
CA LEU A 99 -34.94 -1.46 30.82
C LEU A 99 -34.27 -2.49 29.91
N ALA A 100 -34.83 -2.71 28.73
CA ALA A 100 -34.21 -3.50 27.67
C ALA A 100 -33.36 -2.59 26.78
N ILE A 101 -32.13 -3.00 26.50
CA ILE A 101 -31.20 -2.34 25.60
C ILE A 101 -31.02 -3.28 24.41
N LEU A 102 -31.47 -2.87 23.25
CA LEU A 102 -31.39 -3.64 22.00
C LEU A 102 -30.15 -3.19 21.23
N VAL A 103 -29.23 -4.11 21.00
CA VAL A 103 -27.93 -3.87 20.40
C VAL A 103 -27.90 -4.48 19.01
N GLU A 104 -27.58 -3.68 18.00
CA GLU A 104 -27.39 -4.17 16.64
C GLU A 104 -25.95 -4.64 16.46
N GLY A 105 -25.78 -5.74 15.70
CA GLY A 105 -24.48 -6.14 15.19
C GLY A 105 -23.99 -5.10 14.18
N THR A 106 -22.69 -4.90 14.08
CA THR A 106 -22.11 -3.88 13.20
C THR A 106 -20.98 -4.40 12.34
N ASP A 107 -20.76 -3.70 11.23
CA ASP A 107 -19.72 -4.02 10.26
C ASP A 107 -18.33 -3.49 10.61
N ASN A 108 -18.25 -2.59 11.57
CA ASN A 108 -16.99 -2.09 12.09
C ASN A 108 -16.56 -2.88 13.31
N LEU A 109 -15.25 -3.03 13.53
CA LEU A 109 -14.76 -3.57 14.80
C LEU A 109 -14.68 -2.44 15.83
N LEU A 110 -15.41 -2.59 16.93
CA LEU A 110 -15.45 -1.61 18.01
C LEU A 110 -14.33 -1.87 19.01
N SER A 111 -13.53 -0.83 19.23
CA SER A 111 -12.55 -0.77 20.30
C SER A 111 -13.19 -0.29 21.61
N TYR A 112 -12.59 -0.64 22.74
CA TYR A 112 -13.00 -0.27 24.08
C TYR A 112 -11.78 0.16 24.89
N GLU A 113 -11.83 1.37 25.47
CA GLU A 113 -10.75 1.93 26.28
C GLU A 113 -10.82 1.42 27.74
N HIS A 114 -9.71 0.83 28.21
CA HIS A 114 -9.61 0.22 29.53
C HIS A 114 -8.66 1.01 30.44
N ASP A 115 -9.07 1.32 31.68
CA ASP A 115 -8.31 2.22 32.59
C ASP A 115 -6.87 1.81 32.89
N ARG A 116 -6.53 0.55 32.66
CA ARG A 116 -5.23 -0.04 33.04
C ARG A 116 -4.39 -0.50 31.85
N ILE A 117 -4.95 -0.45 30.65
CA ILE A 117 -4.32 -0.97 29.44
C ILE A 117 -4.38 0.17 28.44
N GLU A 118 -3.21 0.71 28.05
CA GLU A 118 -3.11 1.83 27.11
C GLU A 118 -3.50 1.43 25.68
N GLU A 119 -3.43 0.13 25.36
CA GLU A 119 -3.76 -0.41 24.05
C GLU A 119 -5.28 -0.54 23.85
N PRO A 120 -5.80 -0.28 22.62
CA PRO A 120 -7.21 -0.48 22.32
C PRO A 120 -7.56 -1.96 22.41
N LEU A 121 -8.64 -2.27 23.12
CA LEU A 121 -9.13 -3.64 23.28
C LEU A 121 -10.39 -3.85 22.45
N PHE A 122 -10.53 -5.01 21.82
CA PHE A 122 -11.70 -5.34 20.99
C PHE A 122 -12.55 -6.41 21.70
N PRO A 123 -13.53 -6.02 22.54
CA PRO A 123 -14.35 -6.98 23.24
C PRO A 123 -15.26 -7.70 22.23
N ILE A 124 -15.41 -9.00 22.38
CA ILE A 124 -16.38 -9.80 21.63
C ILE A 124 -17.13 -10.70 22.60
N ARG A 125 -18.44 -10.79 22.41
CA ARG A 125 -19.26 -11.72 23.18
C ARG A 125 -19.20 -13.10 22.55
N ARG A 126 -18.92 -14.13 23.37
CA ARG A 126 -19.05 -15.54 22.98
C ARG A 126 -19.81 -16.27 24.07
N GLN A 127 -20.97 -16.81 23.73
CA GLN A 127 -21.88 -17.42 24.71
C GLN A 127 -22.25 -16.39 25.80
N THR A 128 -21.93 -16.65 27.07
CA THR A 128 -22.25 -15.78 28.21
C THR A 128 -21.08 -14.90 28.64
N GLU A 129 -19.93 -14.96 27.97
CA GLU A 129 -18.72 -14.26 28.39
C GLU A 129 -18.27 -13.20 27.38
N VAL A 130 -17.72 -12.10 27.91
CA VAL A 130 -16.99 -11.11 27.12
C VAL A 130 -15.50 -11.38 27.24
N ARG A 131 -14.88 -11.71 26.12
CA ARG A 131 -13.43 -11.80 25.98
C ARG A 131 -12.92 -10.69 25.06
N TYR A 132 -11.62 -10.49 25.04
CA TYR A 132 -10.98 -9.60 24.07
C TYR A 132 -10.39 -10.43 22.93
N LEU A 133 -10.51 -9.92 21.70
CA LEU A 133 -9.83 -10.51 20.55
C LEU A 133 -8.32 -10.36 20.71
N SER A 134 -7.58 -11.40 20.33
CA SER A 134 -6.15 -11.30 20.12
C SER A 134 -5.83 -10.60 18.80
N GLY A 135 -4.60 -10.09 18.62
CA GLY A 135 -4.20 -9.42 17.37
C GLY A 135 -4.43 -10.27 16.12
N HIS A 136 -4.22 -11.59 16.21
CA HIS A 136 -4.51 -12.51 15.10
C HIS A 136 -6.01 -12.59 14.78
N GLU A 137 -6.88 -12.57 15.80
CA GLU A 137 -8.32 -12.62 15.56
C GLU A 137 -8.88 -11.29 15.04
N VAL A 138 -8.27 -10.16 15.43
CA VAL A 138 -8.56 -8.85 14.83
C VAL A 138 -8.20 -8.86 13.35
N GLN A 139 -7.02 -9.37 13.00
CA GLN A 139 -6.60 -9.52 11.61
C GLN A 139 -7.58 -10.38 10.82
N ASN A 140 -7.92 -11.58 11.32
CA ASN A 140 -8.86 -12.48 10.65
C ASN A 140 -10.25 -11.84 10.48
N TYR A 141 -10.71 -11.01 11.44
CA TYR A 141 -12.00 -10.31 11.33
C TYR A 141 -12.02 -9.34 10.12
N PHE A 142 -10.92 -8.63 9.87
CA PHE A 142 -10.80 -7.78 8.70
C PHE A 142 -10.64 -8.60 7.42
N GLU A 143 -9.86 -9.68 7.45
CA GLU A 143 -9.66 -10.56 6.30
C GLU A 143 -10.94 -11.27 5.86
N GLU A 144 -11.74 -11.80 6.79
CA GLU A 144 -13.02 -12.45 6.46
C GLU A 144 -14.01 -11.46 5.82
N ARG A 145 -14.00 -10.20 6.28
CA ARG A 145 -14.86 -9.15 5.70
C ARG A 145 -14.37 -8.61 4.37
N LEU A 146 -13.07 -8.44 4.21
CA LEU A 146 -12.45 -8.16 2.90
C LEU A 146 -12.67 -9.34 1.94
N GLY A 147 -12.70 -10.57 2.47
CA GLY A 147 -12.93 -11.81 1.74
C GLY A 147 -14.39 -12.06 1.31
N THR A 148 -15.37 -11.35 1.89
CA THR A 148 -16.78 -11.33 1.43
C THR A 148 -17.04 -10.43 0.22
N LEU A 149 -16.00 -9.88 -0.40
CA LEU A 149 -16.06 -9.44 -1.78
C LEU A 149 -16.45 -10.65 -2.67
N SER A 150 -17.47 -10.47 -3.52
CA SER A 150 -18.07 -11.55 -4.31
C SER A 150 -17.04 -12.23 -5.22
N GLU A 151 -17.28 -13.44 -5.72
CA GLU A 151 -16.35 -14.04 -6.70
C GLU A 151 -16.16 -13.16 -7.96
N ASN A 152 -17.13 -12.30 -8.29
CA ASN A 152 -16.97 -11.28 -9.33
C ASN A 152 -16.00 -10.15 -8.91
N ASP A 153 -15.91 -9.83 -7.62
CA ASP A 153 -14.95 -8.87 -7.09
C ASP A 153 -13.55 -9.51 -6.95
N LYS A 154 -13.45 -10.83 -6.82
CA LYS A 154 -12.16 -11.55 -6.92
C LYS A 154 -11.59 -11.52 -8.33
N GLU A 155 -12.42 -11.63 -9.37
CA GLU A 155 -11.99 -11.35 -10.75
C GLU A 155 -11.59 -9.87 -10.94
N GLY A 156 -12.23 -8.94 -10.21
CA GLY A 156 -11.85 -7.53 -10.17
C GLY A 156 -10.52 -7.27 -9.45
N LEU A 157 -10.25 -7.98 -8.36
CA LEU A 157 -8.98 -7.92 -7.59
C LEU A 157 -7.80 -8.55 -8.35
N LEU A 158 -8.06 -9.45 -9.28
CA LEU A 158 -7.05 -10.02 -10.19
C LEU A 158 -6.72 -9.10 -11.35
N ARG A 159 -7.57 -8.10 -11.63
CA ARG A 159 -7.32 -7.11 -12.68
C ARG A 159 -6.68 -5.87 -12.08
N LEU A 160 -5.45 -5.59 -12.48
CA LEU A 160 -4.81 -4.32 -12.16
C LEU A 160 -5.72 -3.17 -12.64
N PRO A 161 -5.92 -2.14 -11.79
CA PRO A 161 -6.81 -1.03 -12.07
C PRO A 161 -6.48 -0.38 -13.42
N GLU A 162 -7.52 0.13 -14.09
CA GLU A 162 -7.35 0.91 -15.32
C GLU A 162 -6.39 2.09 -15.06
N PRO A 163 -5.59 2.49 -16.07
CA PRO A 163 -4.70 3.65 -15.95
C PRO A 163 -5.46 4.86 -15.43
N GLU A 164 -4.93 5.51 -14.39
CA GLU A 164 -5.45 6.79 -13.92
C GLU A 164 -5.28 7.85 -15.02
N GLU A 165 -6.27 8.73 -15.19
CA GLU A 165 -6.15 9.87 -16.11
C GLU A 165 -4.98 10.76 -15.66
N GLY A 166 -4.08 11.14 -16.59
CA GLY A 166 -2.94 12.02 -16.27
C GLY A 166 -1.58 11.33 -16.14
N ILE A 167 -1.42 10.13 -16.67
CA ILE A 167 -0.15 9.42 -16.77
C ILE A 167 0.95 10.30 -17.42
N SER A 168 1.98 10.66 -16.64
CA SER A 168 3.16 11.37 -17.13
C SER A 168 4.28 10.37 -17.47
N ASN A 169 4.34 9.99 -18.75
CA ASN A 169 5.47 9.25 -19.30
C ASN A 169 6.22 10.14 -20.27
N TYR A 170 7.54 10.01 -20.27
CA TYR A 170 8.43 10.78 -21.11
C TYR A 170 9.26 9.85 -21.96
N PHE A 171 9.26 10.11 -23.26
CA PHE A 171 10.14 9.43 -24.20
C PHE A 171 11.53 10.08 -24.19
N ILE A 172 12.57 9.26 -24.09
CA ILE A 172 13.96 9.69 -24.17
C ILE A 172 14.68 8.90 -25.25
N GLU A 173 15.31 9.63 -26.17
CA GLU A 173 16.14 9.05 -27.22
C GLU A 173 17.44 8.46 -26.65
N CYS A 174 17.74 7.21 -27.02
CA CYS A 174 18.93 6.47 -26.61
C CYS A 174 19.59 5.80 -27.84
N PRO A 175 20.04 6.57 -28.84
CA PRO A 175 20.39 6.03 -30.17
C PRO A 175 21.53 5.00 -30.19
N GLU A 176 22.43 5.03 -29.20
CA GLU A 176 23.52 4.06 -29.02
C GLU A 176 23.23 3.07 -27.90
N GLY A 177 21.99 3.06 -27.40
CA GLY A 177 21.52 2.21 -26.32
C GLY A 177 21.55 0.74 -26.70
N HIS A 178 21.86 -0.09 -25.72
CA HIS A 178 21.55 -1.51 -25.77
C HIS A 178 20.32 -1.77 -24.90
N ILE A 179 19.46 -2.69 -25.32
CA ILE A 179 18.19 -2.96 -24.61
C ILE A 179 18.40 -3.34 -23.13
N SER A 180 19.54 -3.98 -22.83
CA SER A 180 19.92 -4.38 -21.47
C SER A 180 20.63 -3.32 -20.65
N GLU A 181 20.79 -2.09 -21.16
CA GLU A 181 21.46 -0.99 -20.48
C GLU A 181 20.40 0.04 -20.06
N LEU A 182 19.99 0.01 -18.80
CA LEU A 182 18.89 0.84 -18.30
C LEU A 182 19.37 1.88 -17.28
N CYS A 183 18.88 3.11 -17.43
CA CYS A 183 18.99 4.15 -16.42
C CYS A 183 17.64 4.38 -15.73
N LEU A 184 17.56 4.14 -14.42
CA LEU A 184 16.46 4.60 -13.58
C LEU A 184 16.75 6.03 -13.10
N PHE A 185 15.76 6.91 -13.14
CA PHE A 185 15.87 8.26 -12.60
C PHE A 185 15.02 8.32 -11.34
N THR A 186 15.65 8.38 -10.17
CA THR A 186 14.95 8.48 -8.87
C THR A 186 15.91 8.88 -7.73
N PRO A 187 15.46 9.66 -6.75
CA PRO A 187 16.16 9.89 -5.48
C PRO A 187 15.83 8.79 -4.45
N HIS A 188 16.26 7.56 -4.71
CA HIS A 188 15.92 6.40 -3.87
C HIS A 188 16.80 6.26 -2.61
N TYR A 189 16.23 5.70 -1.54
CA TYR A 189 16.93 5.37 -0.29
C TYR A 189 17.66 4.02 -0.38
N PHE A 190 18.73 3.85 0.40
CA PHE A 190 19.44 2.58 0.52
C PHE A 190 19.61 2.21 1.99
N PRO A 191 19.25 0.97 2.39
CA PRO A 191 19.48 0.51 3.75
C PRO A 191 20.99 0.36 4.02
N ASP A 192 21.37 0.47 5.29
CA ASP A 192 22.78 0.38 5.72
C ASP A 192 23.37 -1.03 5.52
N ASN A 193 22.56 -2.09 5.69
CA ASN A 193 22.97 -3.48 5.52
C ASN A 193 22.09 -4.17 4.47
N PRO A 194 22.23 -3.83 3.18
CA PRO A 194 21.32 -4.28 2.14
C PRO A 194 21.36 -5.80 1.93
N HIS A 195 20.20 -6.43 2.07
CA HIS A 195 19.97 -7.83 1.74
C HIS A 195 18.93 -7.94 0.64
N ARG A 196 19.15 -8.86 -0.29
CA ARG A 196 18.24 -9.16 -1.39
C ARG A 196 17.48 -10.45 -1.14
N VAL A 197 16.17 -10.40 -1.34
CA VAL A 197 15.31 -11.57 -1.54
C VAL A 197 14.71 -11.48 -2.94
N MET A 198 14.75 -12.56 -3.71
CA MET A 198 14.32 -12.56 -5.11
C MET A 198 13.22 -13.59 -5.36
N ALA A 199 12.21 -13.21 -6.14
CA ALA A 199 11.29 -14.10 -6.84
C ALA A 199 11.55 -13.99 -8.35
N GLN A 200 11.72 -15.13 -9.03
CA GLN A 200 11.93 -15.15 -10.48
C GLN A 200 10.93 -16.09 -11.14
N LEU A 201 10.32 -15.59 -12.23
CA LEU A 201 9.44 -16.35 -13.10
C LEU A 201 9.92 -16.18 -14.55
N ASP A 202 9.97 -17.29 -15.29
CA ASP A 202 10.38 -17.30 -16.69
C ASP A 202 9.21 -17.81 -17.56
N TYR A 203 9.03 -17.22 -18.74
CA TYR A 203 8.03 -17.62 -19.73
C TYR A 203 6.60 -17.74 -19.18
N ILE A 204 6.13 -16.70 -18.50
CA ILE A 204 4.79 -16.69 -17.89
C ILE A 204 3.75 -16.03 -18.81
N PRO A 205 2.49 -16.51 -18.77
CA PRO A 205 1.38 -15.83 -19.44
C PRO A 205 1.10 -14.48 -18.78
N GLU A 206 0.47 -13.60 -19.54
CA GLU A 206 0.11 -12.24 -19.09
C GLU A 206 -0.74 -12.27 -17.82
N GLU A 207 -1.79 -13.09 -17.78
CA GLU A 207 -2.66 -13.28 -16.61
C GLU A 207 -1.87 -13.63 -15.33
N ARG A 208 -0.79 -14.41 -15.46
CA ARG A 208 0.05 -14.77 -14.31
C ARG A 208 0.90 -13.59 -13.85
N ALA A 209 1.46 -12.82 -14.79
CA ALA A 209 2.18 -11.60 -14.44
C ALA A 209 1.23 -10.59 -13.74
N GLU A 210 0.01 -10.46 -14.26
CA GLU A 210 -1.00 -9.58 -13.68
C GLU A 210 -1.39 -9.97 -12.26
N HIS A 211 -1.56 -11.26 -12.01
CA HIS A 211 -1.77 -11.78 -10.66
C HIS A 211 -0.63 -11.41 -9.71
N VAL A 212 0.63 -11.62 -10.13
CA VAL A 212 1.81 -11.24 -9.32
C VAL A 212 1.80 -9.74 -9.04
N PHE A 213 1.50 -8.92 -10.04
CA PHE A 213 1.41 -7.47 -9.87
C PHE A 213 0.26 -7.06 -8.92
N ALA A 214 -0.90 -7.70 -9.00
CA ALA A 214 -2.03 -7.39 -8.13
C ALA A 214 -1.73 -7.73 -6.66
N VAL A 215 -1.11 -8.89 -6.42
CA VAL A 215 -0.68 -9.30 -5.07
C VAL A 215 0.36 -8.32 -4.51
N LEU A 216 1.32 -7.86 -5.34
CA LEU A 216 2.31 -6.87 -4.93
C LEU A 216 1.68 -5.54 -4.51
N ASP A 217 0.77 -5.00 -5.32
CA ASP A 217 0.09 -3.74 -4.99
C ASP A 217 -0.73 -3.86 -3.69
N ASN A 218 -1.46 -4.96 -3.54
CA ASN A 218 -2.29 -5.22 -2.37
C ASN A 218 -1.47 -5.35 -1.06
N LEU A 219 -0.38 -6.13 -1.10
CA LEU A 219 0.40 -6.41 0.11
C LEU A 219 1.35 -5.26 0.50
N PHE A 220 1.89 -4.54 -0.48
CA PHE A 220 2.93 -3.54 -0.25
C PHE A 220 2.48 -2.10 -0.49
N GLY A 221 1.23 -1.88 -0.90
CA GLY A 221 0.68 -0.53 -1.10
C GLY A 221 1.39 0.25 -2.21
N LEU A 222 1.76 -0.41 -3.31
CA LEU A 222 2.60 0.18 -4.37
C LEU A 222 1.93 1.31 -5.17
N SER A 223 0.62 1.51 -4.99
CA SER A 223 -0.12 2.64 -5.55
C SER A 223 0.34 4.01 -5.03
N VAL A 224 1.37 4.08 -4.18
CA VAL A 224 2.05 5.33 -3.82
C VAL A 224 2.83 5.93 -5.01
N PRO A 225 2.98 7.26 -5.07
CA PRO A 225 3.62 7.94 -6.20
C PRO A 225 5.15 7.82 -6.24
N GLU A 226 5.78 7.23 -5.22
CA GLU A 226 7.25 7.12 -5.09
C GLU A 226 7.85 5.95 -5.88
N CYS A 227 7.06 5.34 -6.76
CA CYS A 227 7.55 4.37 -7.73
C CYS A 227 8.08 5.07 -8.98
N HIS A 228 9.24 4.67 -9.48
CA HIS A 228 9.84 5.19 -10.72
C HIS A 228 10.19 4.04 -11.65
N PHE A 229 10.01 4.24 -12.95
CA PHE A 229 10.32 3.19 -13.91
C PHE A 229 11.04 3.67 -15.15
N THR A 230 11.62 2.70 -15.85
CA THR A 230 12.19 2.84 -17.18
C THR A 230 11.86 1.60 -18.00
N ILE A 231 11.26 1.81 -19.17
CA ILE A 231 10.98 0.78 -20.17
C ILE A 231 11.88 1.06 -21.37
N ASN A 232 12.92 0.27 -21.51
CA ASN A 232 13.95 0.41 -22.53
C ASN A 232 13.61 -0.45 -23.76
N GLN A 233 13.85 0.13 -24.93
CA GLN A 233 13.54 -0.43 -26.24
C GLN A 233 14.69 -0.05 -27.18
N SER A 234 15.64 -0.95 -27.45
CA SER A 234 16.86 -0.74 -28.26
C SER A 234 17.45 0.69 -28.22
N ASN A 235 16.94 1.57 -29.09
CA ASN A 235 17.40 2.93 -29.31
C ASN A 235 16.58 4.04 -28.58
N GLY A 236 15.67 3.69 -27.68
CA GLY A 236 14.84 4.64 -26.93
C GLY A 236 14.36 4.08 -25.60
N ALA A 237 13.94 4.96 -24.69
CA ALA A 237 13.41 4.56 -23.41
C ALA A 237 12.22 5.42 -23.00
N TRP A 238 11.31 4.82 -22.26
CA TRP A 238 10.19 5.49 -21.62
C TRP A 238 10.45 5.55 -20.14
N ILE A 239 10.36 6.74 -19.57
CA ILE A 239 10.49 6.93 -18.13
C ILE A 239 9.20 7.51 -17.56
N GLY A 240 8.90 7.16 -16.32
CA GLY A 240 7.70 7.64 -15.66
C GLY A 240 7.72 7.37 -14.17
N SER A 241 6.60 7.62 -13.54
CA SER A 241 6.37 7.35 -12.11
C SER A 241 5.01 6.70 -11.88
N GLY A 242 4.87 6.02 -10.74
CA GLY A 242 3.67 5.32 -10.32
C GLY A 242 3.65 3.84 -10.76
N TYR A 243 3.26 2.97 -9.84
CA TYR A 243 3.13 1.53 -10.08
C TYR A 243 2.08 1.18 -11.14
N ARG A 244 0.87 1.75 -11.00
CA ARG A 244 -0.22 1.53 -11.96
C ARG A 244 0.15 2.00 -13.35
N ASN A 245 0.84 3.13 -13.43
CA ASN A 245 1.34 3.67 -14.67
C ASN A 245 2.38 2.73 -15.32
N PHE A 246 3.32 2.18 -14.55
CA PHE A 246 4.26 1.18 -15.06
C PHE A 246 3.55 -0.03 -15.69
N VAL A 247 2.58 -0.62 -14.98
CA VAL A 247 1.77 -1.74 -15.47
C VAL A 247 0.98 -1.35 -16.72
N ALA A 248 0.32 -0.19 -16.70
CA ALA A 248 -0.47 0.29 -17.82
C ALA A 248 0.39 0.50 -19.06
N ASN A 249 1.63 0.99 -18.90
CA ASN A 249 2.58 1.00 -20.00
C ASN A 249 2.84 -0.44 -20.45
N LEU A 250 3.28 -1.36 -19.61
CA LEU A 250 3.58 -2.73 -20.06
C LEU A 250 2.46 -3.35 -20.94
N ARG A 251 1.19 -3.07 -20.64
CA ARG A 251 0.01 -3.42 -21.47
C ARG A 251 -0.12 -2.60 -22.75
N ASN A 252 -0.14 -1.27 -22.64
CA ASN A 252 -0.45 -0.33 -23.73
C ASN A 252 0.78 -0.01 -24.59
N ARG A 253 1.40 -1.04 -25.14
CA ARG A 253 2.62 -0.89 -25.95
C ARG A 253 2.37 -0.21 -27.29
N GLU A 254 1.25 -0.51 -27.94
CA GLU A 254 0.90 0.11 -29.23
C GLU A 254 0.79 1.64 -29.10
N ASP A 255 0.22 2.12 -27.99
CA ASP A 255 0.10 3.55 -27.69
C ASP A 255 1.46 4.22 -27.43
N ARG A 256 2.41 3.51 -26.77
CA ARG A 256 3.79 4.02 -26.66
C ARG A 256 4.45 4.13 -28.02
N TYR A 257 4.33 3.09 -28.84
CA TYR A 257 4.98 3.08 -30.15
C TYR A 257 4.43 4.17 -31.07
N SER A 258 3.11 4.37 -31.10
CA SER A 258 2.52 5.46 -31.88
C SER A 258 3.01 6.83 -31.43
N GLN A 259 3.14 7.08 -30.12
CA GLN A 259 3.71 8.34 -29.59
C GLN A 259 5.15 8.58 -30.06
N SER A 260 5.99 7.54 -30.13
CA SER A 260 7.36 7.69 -30.65
C SER A 260 7.37 7.98 -32.15
N GLU A 261 6.51 7.33 -32.93
CA GLU A 261 6.39 7.56 -34.37
C GLU A 261 5.89 8.98 -34.68
N ASP A 262 4.94 9.48 -33.89
CA ASP A 262 4.41 10.84 -33.99
C ASP A 262 5.49 11.90 -33.72
N SER A 263 6.48 11.58 -32.89
CA SER A 263 7.67 12.42 -32.68
C SER A 263 8.68 12.39 -33.85
N GLY A 264 8.47 11.50 -34.82
CA GLY A 264 9.37 11.26 -35.95
C GLY A 264 10.56 10.35 -35.60
N TYR A 265 10.57 9.74 -34.42
CA TYR A 265 11.62 8.81 -33.99
C TYR A 265 11.24 7.37 -34.36
N GLN A 266 12.14 6.67 -35.06
CA GLN A 266 11.92 5.28 -35.45
C GLN A 266 12.56 4.34 -34.43
N LEU A 267 11.72 3.63 -33.66
CA LEU A 267 12.19 2.63 -32.72
C LEU A 267 12.63 1.35 -33.44
N GLU A 268 13.76 0.80 -33.01
CA GLU A 268 14.18 -0.54 -33.40
C GLU A 268 13.46 -1.57 -32.53
N LEU A 269 12.47 -2.26 -33.11
CA LEU A 269 11.71 -3.28 -32.41
C LEU A 269 12.56 -4.54 -32.19
N TYR A 270 12.69 -4.93 -30.92
CA TYR A 270 13.27 -6.21 -30.50
C TYR A 270 12.16 -7.22 -30.18
N ASP A 271 12.52 -8.49 -29.96
CA ASP A 271 11.57 -9.55 -29.61
C ASP A 271 10.90 -9.36 -28.23
N HIS A 272 11.44 -8.48 -27.39
CA HIS A 272 10.94 -8.17 -26.06
C HIS A 272 11.34 -6.74 -25.66
N ASP A 273 10.58 -6.12 -24.77
CA ASP A 273 10.99 -4.90 -24.07
C ASP A 273 11.81 -5.27 -22.82
N GLN A 274 12.55 -4.32 -22.25
CA GLN A 274 13.12 -4.46 -20.91
C GLN A 274 12.63 -3.34 -20.02
N ALA A 275 11.96 -3.70 -18.94
CA ALA A 275 11.31 -2.76 -18.06
C ALA A 275 11.81 -2.95 -16.64
N VAL A 276 12.15 -1.86 -15.97
CA VAL A 276 12.51 -1.86 -14.55
C VAL A 276 11.67 -0.82 -13.83
N LEU A 277 11.07 -1.21 -12.72
CA LEU A 277 10.41 -0.36 -11.75
C LEU A 277 11.19 -0.44 -10.43
N ILE A 278 11.33 0.69 -9.74
CA ILE A 278 11.78 0.74 -8.36
C ILE A 278 10.76 1.49 -7.51
N CYS A 279 10.48 0.99 -6.31
CA CYS A 279 9.56 1.60 -5.35
C CYS A 279 10.19 1.57 -3.96
N ASP A 280 10.03 2.64 -3.21
CA ASP A 280 10.21 2.66 -1.76
C ASP A 280 8.97 2.05 -1.08
N LEU A 281 9.17 1.25 -0.03
CA LEU A 281 8.09 0.57 0.70
C LEU A 281 7.80 1.30 2.01
N ASP A 282 6.59 1.84 2.16
CA ASP A 282 6.19 2.61 3.35
C ASP A 282 5.41 1.78 4.37
N ILE A 283 4.67 0.76 3.91
CA ILE A 283 3.72 0.00 4.74
C ILE A 283 4.28 -1.40 5.00
N GLY A 284 4.59 -1.69 6.27
CA GLY A 284 5.04 -3.01 6.73
C GLY A 284 6.55 -3.24 6.69
N TYR A 285 7.28 -2.56 5.79
CA TYR A 285 8.74 -2.63 5.70
C TYR A 285 9.36 -1.23 5.53
N PRO A 286 9.36 -0.40 6.58
CA PRO A 286 10.09 0.86 6.52
C PRO A 286 11.54 0.57 6.13
N GLU A 287 12.16 1.47 5.36
CA GLU A 287 13.56 1.37 4.94
C GLU A 287 13.86 0.18 3.98
N SER A 288 12.83 -0.32 3.29
CA SER A 288 12.98 -1.36 2.26
C SER A 288 12.52 -0.87 0.90
N SER A 289 13.03 -1.55 -0.13
CA SER A 289 12.78 -1.19 -1.51
C SER A 289 12.39 -2.39 -2.35
N LEU A 290 11.57 -2.15 -3.37
CA LEU A 290 11.16 -3.16 -4.33
C LEU A 290 11.68 -2.78 -5.71
N LEU A 291 12.34 -3.71 -6.39
CA LEU A 291 12.68 -3.58 -7.81
C LEU A 291 11.99 -4.68 -8.60
N ILE A 292 11.19 -4.30 -9.58
CA ILE A 292 10.57 -5.24 -10.51
C ILE A 292 11.24 -5.11 -11.87
N TYR A 293 11.76 -6.23 -12.37
CA TYR A 293 12.19 -6.36 -13.76
C TYR A 293 11.16 -7.16 -14.54
N ALA A 294 10.71 -6.62 -15.67
CA ALA A 294 9.78 -7.28 -16.58
C ALA A 294 10.30 -7.24 -18.02
N ALA A 295 10.20 -8.37 -18.72
CA ALA A 295 10.56 -8.48 -20.14
C ALA A 295 9.39 -9.01 -20.96
N PRO A 296 8.37 -8.19 -21.26
CA PRO A 296 7.21 -8.62 -22.05
C PRO A 296 7.61 -8.92 -23.50
N PHE A 297 6.99 -9.92 -24.11
CA PHE A 297 7.21 -10.23 -25.52
C PHE A 297 6.61 -9.16 -26.44
N THR A 298 7.30 -8.82 -27.53
CA THR A 298 6.75 -7.89 -28.55
C THR A 298 5.78 -8.57 -29.52
N SER A 299 5.94 -9.86 -29.75
CA SER A 299 5.18 -10.59 -30.78
C SER A 299 3.97 -11.36 -30.27
N GLN A 300 3.84 -11.53 -28.95
CA GLN A 300 2.78 -12.31 -28.30
C GLN A 300 2.51 -11.77 -26.90
N SER A 301 1.40 -12.18 -26.29
CA SER A 301 1.12 -11.86 -24.88
C SER A 301 2.03 -12.65 -23.94
N GLY A 302 2.28 -12.09 -22.75
CA GLY A 302 3.09 -12.70 -21.71
C GLY A 302 4.52 -12.16 -21.62
N TYR A 303 5.28 -12.77 -20.72
CA TYR A 303 6.58 -12.27 -20.28
C TYR A 303 7.65 -13.33 -20.44
N ARG A 304 8.77 -12.94 -21.04
CA ARG A 304 9.97 -13.77 -21.12
C ARG A 304 10.56 -13.99 -19.72
N HIS A 305 10.65 -12.90 -18.96
CA HIS A 305 11.16 -12.89 -17.60
C HIS A 305 10.34 -11.89 -16.76
N LEU A 306 10.03 -12.27 -15.52
CA LEU A 306 9.52 -11.39 -14.48
C LEU A 306 10.33 -11.68 -13.22
N THR A 307 10.99 -10.67 -12.67
CA THR A 307 11.79 -10.79 -11.46
C THR A 307 11.40 -9.71 -10.47
N VAL A 308 11.14 -10.11 -9.24
CA VAL A 308 10.79 -9.23 -8.13
C VAL A 308 11.91 -9.33 -7.11
N ASN A 309 12.63 -8.23 -6.89
CA ASN A 309 13.72 -8.14 -5.94
C ASN A 309 13.30 -7.24 -4.79
N PHE A 310 13.34 -7.78 -3.58
CA PHE A 310 13.15 -7.04 -2.34
C PHE A 310 14.52 -6.71 -1.77
N LEU A 311 14.77 -5.42 -1.54
CA LEU A 311 15.92 -4.90 -0.82
C LEU A 311 15.47 -4.60 0.61
N ILE A 312 16.04 -5.30 1.58
CA ILE A 312 15.67 -5.17 3.00
C ILE A 312 16.92 -4.86 3.83
N ASP A 313 16.75 -4.14 4.95
CA ASP A 313 17.86 -3.90 5.89
C ASP A 313 18.12 -5.14 6.75
N GLY A 314 19.37 -5.58 6.82
CA GLY A 314 19.75 -6.83 7.47
C GLY A 314 19.76 -6.76 9.00
N GLN A 315 18.59 -6.79 9.66
CA GLN A 315 18.29 -7.32 11.02
C GLN A 315 17.11 -6.61 11.72
N PRO A 316 16.38 -7.35 12.58
CA PRO A 316 15.44 -8.37 12.17
C PRO A 316 14.31 -7.75 11.33
N VAL A 317 14.10 -8.31 10.14
CA VAL A 317 13.01 -7.90 9.25
C VAL A 317 11.82 -8.83 9.47
N ASP A 318 10.62 -8.28 9.59
CA ASP A 318 9.40 -9.08 9.54
C ASP A 318 9.27 -9.70 8.16
N VAL A 319 9.42 -11.03 8.03
CA VAL A 319 9.32 -11.71 6.72
C VAL A 319 7.89 -12.14 6.37
N ARG A 320 6.90 -11.86 7.22
CA ARG A 320 5.53 -12.37 7.03
C ARG A 320 4.92 -11.91 5.69
N PRO A 321 4.96 -10.62 5.30
CA PRO A 321 4.42 -10.26 3.99
C PRO A 321 5.20 -10.81 2.79
N LEU A 322 6.49 -11.14 2.93
CA LEU A 322 7.22 -11.85 1.87
C LEU A 322 6.71 -13.29 1.72
N ILE A 323 6.46 -13.99 2.84
CA ILE A 323 5.86 -15.32 2.83
C ILE A 323 4.45 -15.26 2.24
N GLU A 324 3.65 -14.28 2.67
CA GLU A 324 2.30 -14.07 2.16
C GLU A 324 2.30 -13.74 0.66
N PHE A 325 3.23 -12.91 0.19
CA PHE A 325 3.45 -12.67 -1.23
C PHE A 325 3.79 -13.97 -1.97
N ALA A 326 4.72 -14.78 -1.44
CA ALA A 326 5.10 -16.05 -2.02
C ALA A 326 3.93 -17.03 -2.13
N GLU A 327 3.09 -17.10 -1.09
CA GLU A 327 1.92 -17.97 -1.04
C GLU A 327 0.80 -17.49 -1.98
N GLN A 328 0.42 -16.21 -1.90
CA GLN A 328 -0.66 -15.65 -2.70
C GLN A 328 -0.32 -15.60 -4.20
N SER A 329 0.92 -15.26 -4.54
CA SER A 329 1.38 -15.21 -5.94
C SER A 329 1.94 -16.55 -6.45
N GLU A 330 1.97 -17.57 -5.59
CA GLU A 330 2.56 -18.90 -5.80
C GLU A 330 3.94 -18.82 -6.49
N VAL A 331 4.82 -18.01 -5.92
CA VAL A 331 6.22 -17.86 -6.35
C VAL A 331 7.17 -18.38 -5.30
N ASN A 332 8.34 -18.83 -5.72
CA ASN A 332 9.39 -19.23 -4.80
C ASN A 332 10.32 -18.05 -4.55
N LEU A 333 10.58 -17.76 -3.27
CA LEU A 333 11.58 -16.78 -2.87
C LEU A 333 12.93 -17.45 -2.66
N THR A 334 14.00 -16.75 -3.03
CA THR A 334 15.37 -17.13 -2.65
C THR A 334 15.62 -16.90 -1.17
N THR A 335 16.69 -17.50 -0.65
CA THR A 335 17.25 -17.05 0.63
C THR A 335 17.76 -15.62 0.51
N ALA A 336 17.74 -14.88 1.63
CA ALA A 336 18.31 -13.55 1.68
C ALA A 336 19.82 -13.59 1.43
N GLU A 337 20.31 -12.71 0.57
CA GLU A 337 21.72 -12.58 0.22
C GLU A 337 22.19 -11.15 0.48
N SER A 338 23.32 -10.97 1.17
CA SER A 338 23.95 -9.64 1.28
C SER A 338 24.41 -9.19 -0.11
N VAL A 339 24.14 -7.92 -0.42
CA VAL A 339 24.53 -7.30 -1.70
C VAL A 339 25.32 -6.03 -1.45
N GLU A 340 26.08 -5.59 -2.45
CA GLU A 340 26.75 -4.28 -2.43
C GLU A 340 26.09 -3.35 -3.45
N ILE A 341 25.80 -2.11 -3.03
CA ILE A 341 25.16 -1.10 -3.88
C ILE A 341 26.09 0.13 -3.95
N PRO A 342 27.16 0.08 -4.76
CA PRO A 342 28.13 1.16 -4.81
C PRO A 342 27.50 2.40 -5.45
N THR A 343 27.72 3.54 -4.79
CA THR A 343 27.23 4.85 -5.23
C THR A 343 28.40 5.81 -5.29
N ASP A 344 28.52 6.57 -6.38
CA ASP A 344 29.49 7.64 -6.53
C ASP A 344 28.84 8.87 -7.16
N GLY A 345 29.48 10.02 -7.03
CA GLY A 345 28.95 11.28 -7.55
C GLY A 345 30.02 12.23 -8.04
N ILE A 346 29.60 13.18 -8.87
CA ILE A 346 30.50 14.23 -9.35
C ILE A 346 30.71 15.24 -8.22
N GLN A 347 31.94 15.39 -7.74
CA GLN A 347 32.31 16.25 -6.59
C GLN A 347 31.91 17.73 -6.71
N ARG A 348 31.75 18.24 -7.94
CA ARG A 348 31.35 19.62 -8.23
C ARG A 348 30.15 19.62 -9.15
N PRO A 349 28.97 19.20 -8.65
CA PRO A 349 27.77 19.03 -9.45
C PRO A 349 27.38 20.35 -10.13
N GLU A 350 27.62 21.50 -9.49
CA GLU A 350 27.28 22.84 -10.00
C GLU A 350 27.95 23.20 -11.33
N ARG A 351 28.96 22.43 -11.75
CA ARG A 351 29.66 22.61 -13.04
C ARG A 351 29.02 21.84 -14.19
N ILE A 352 28.05 20.99 -13.88
CA ILE A 352 27.29 20.22 -14.87
C ILE A 352 26.24 21.19 -15.43
N PRO A 353 26.32 21.55 -16.73
CA PRO A 353 25.38 22.50 -17.31
C PRO A 353 23.97 21.90 -17.35
N VAL A 354 22.97 22.73 -17.09
CA VAL A 354 21.55 22.38 -17.16
C VAL A 354 20.94 23.07 -18.37
N ASP A 355 20.78 22.32 -19.45
CA ASP A 355 20.10 22.79 -20.66
C ASP A 355 18.71 22.15 -20.72
N ILE A 356 17.69 22.84 -20.21
CA ILE A 356 16.31 22.31 -20.18
C ILE A 356 15.76 22.19 -21.61
N VAL A 357 15.21 21.00 -21.89
CA VAL A 357 14.43 20.70 -23.09
C VAL A 357 12.95 20.88 -22.78
N GLU A 358 12.50 20.33 -21.66
CA GLU A 358 11.09 20.30 -21.25
C GLU A 358 10.98 20.26 -19.72
N ARG A 359 9.98 20.96 -19.15
CA ARG A 359 9.64 20.87 -17.72
C ARG A 359 8.68 19.71 -17.53
N THR A 360 8.92 18.84 -16.56
CA THR A 360 7.97 17.80 -16.19
C THR A 360 7.00 18.35 -15.15
N THR A 361 5.72 18.05 -15.29
CA THR A 361 4.67 18.53 -14.40
C THR A 361 3.87 17.36 -13.84
N ARG A 362 3.42 17.53 -12.62
CA ARG A 362 2.51 16.62 -11.94
C ARG A 362 1.29 17.40 -11.47
N THR A 363 0.11 16.87 -11.74
CA THR A 363 -1.14 17.39 -11.17
C THR A 363 -1.27 16.88 -9.75
N VAL A 364 -1.44 17.79 -8.79
CA VAL A 364 -1.77 17.46 -7.41
C VAL A 364 -3.23 17.80 -7.20
N GLU A 365 -4.05 16.79 -6.91
CA GLU A 365 -5.45 16.98 -6.57
C GLU A 365 -5.56 17.39 -5.09
N PHE A 366 -6.08 18.59 -4.85
CA PHE A 366 -6.51 19.02 -3.52
C PHE A 366 -8.04 18.92 -3.41
N GLU A 367 -8.58 18.91 -2.18
CA GLU A 367 -10.03 18.74 -1.92
C GLU A 367 -10.95 19.71 -2.68
N SER A 368 -10.44 20.87 -3.12
CA SER A 368 -11.23 21.90 -3.82
C SER A 368 -10.73 22.29 -5.21
N ASP A 369 -9.45 22.05 -5.54
CA ASP A 369 -8.82 22.48 -6.79
C ASP A 369 -7.66 21.55 -7.18
N SER A 370 -7.44 21.33 -8.48
CA SER A 370 -6.24 20.67 -8.99
C SER A 370 -5.21 21.72 -9.41
N GLU A 371 -4.01 21.70 -8.83
CA GLU A 371 -2.90 22.55 -9.26
C GLU A 371 -1.82 21.70 -9.93
N ALA A 372 -1.35 22.16 -11.10
CA ALA A 372 -0.18 21.58 -11.75
C ALA A 372 1.09 22.15 -11.13
N SER A 373 1.99 21.27 -10.69
CA SER A 373 3.28 21.63 -10.11
C SER A 373 4.40 21.06 -10.97
N VAL A 374 5.50 21.80 -11.14
CA VAL A 374 6.70 21.29 -11.80
C VAL A 374 7.41 20.34 -10.83
N ASP A 375 7.56 19.06 -11.21
CA ASP A 375 8.24 18.05 -10.40
C ASP A 375 9.69 17.80 -10.86
N GLY A 376 10.07 18.35 -12.02
CA GLY A 376 11.38 18.14 -12.60
C GLY A 376 11.54 18.75 -13.99
N ALA A 377 12.59 18.30 -14.69
CA ALA A 377 12.84 18.70 -16.08
C ALA A 377 13.60 17.62 -16.85
N LEU A 378 13.29 17.49 -18.14
CA LEU A 378 14.13 16.80 -19.11
C LEU A 378 15.23 17.76 -19.57
N CYS A 379 16.47 17.41 -19.27
CA CYS A 379 17.65 18.21 -19.61
C CYS A 379 18.46 17.53 -20.70
N LYS A 380 19.15 18.27 -21.58
CA LYS A 380 20.15 17.68 -22.47
C LYS A 380 21.22 16.99 -21.63
N ASN A 381 21.58 15.76 -22.00
CA ASN A 381 22.60 15.00 -21.30
C ASN A 381 24.00 15.58 -21.60
N PRO A 382 24.70 16.20 -20.63
CA PRO A 382 26.03 16.76 -20.87
C PRO A 382 27.10 15.68 -21.05
N PHE A 383 26.76 14.42 -20.79
CA PHE A 383 27.63 13.25 -20.88
C PHE A 383 27.35 12.36 -22.09
N TYR A 384 26.40 12.74 -22.96
CA TYR A 384 26.10 11.99 -24.18
C TYR A 384 27.36 11.81 -25.05
N GLY A 385 27.68 10.56 -25.40
CA GLY A 385 28.89 10.20 -26.15
C GLY A 385 30.22 10.39 -25.40
N LYS A 386 30.21 10.74 -24.11
CA LYS A 386 31.40 11.02 -23.30
C LYS A 386 31.70 9.90 -22.29
N ARG A 387 31.61 8.65 -22.73
CA ARG A 387 31.83 7.46 -21.89
C ARG A 387 33.16 7.49 -21.12
N GLU A 388 34.27 7.84 -21.79
CA GLU A 388 35.59 7.91 -21.14
C GLU A 388 35.65 8.96 -20.02
N PHE A 389 34.93 10.08 -20.20
CA PHE A 389 34.85 11.10 -19.16
C PHE A 389 34.14 10.57 -17.91
N LEU A 390 32.99 9.92 -18.08
CA LEU A 390 32.23 9.33 -16.96
C LEU A 390 33.06 8.26 -16.24
N GLN A 391 33.69 7.35 -16.97
CA GLN A 391 34.51 6.28 -16.38
C GLN A 391 35.72 6.81 -15.59
N ASN A 392 36.25 7.97 -15.98
CA ASN A 392 37.36 8.63 -15.26
C ASN A 392 36.89 9.46 -14.07
N LYS A 393 35.59 9.76 -13.96
CA LYS A 393 35.02 10.65 -12.95
C LYS A 393 34.22 9.94 -11.88
N LEU A 394 33.67 8.78 -12.22
CA LEU A 394 32.88 7.94 -11.33
C LEU A 394 33.63 6.62 -11.12
N ASP A 395 33.88 6.28 -9.87
CA ASP A 395 34.43 4.98 -9.43
C ASP A 395 33.32 3.94 -9.33
N ILE A 396 32.55 3.81 -10.41
CA ILE A 396 31.47 2.86 -10.55
C ILE A 396 31.83 1.91 -11.69
N GLY A 397 31.25 0.71 -11.66
CA GLY A 397 31.23 -0.21 -12.79
C GLY A 397 30.71 0.45 -14.08
N ARG A 398 30.56 -0.34 -15.14
CA ARG A 398 30.22 0.10 -16.50
C ARG A 398 29.15 1.23 -16.53
N VAL A 399 29.58 2.50 -16.58
CA VAL A 399 28.72 3.70 -16.65
C VAL A 399 28.22 3.98 -18.09
N VAL A 400 28.19 2.94 -18.91
CA VAL A 400 27.83 3.00 -20.34
C VAL A 400 26.40 3.47 -20.56
N PRO A 401 25.38 2.96 -19.81
CA PRO A 401 23.99 3.32 -20.08
C PRO A 401 23.79 4.84 -20.08
N LEU A 402 24.37 5.54 -19.10
CA LEU A 402 24.24 6.99 -18.93
C LEU A 402 24.73 7.80 -20.14
N SER A 403 25.78 7.36 -20.84
CA SER A 403 26.30 8.10 -22.01
C SER A 403 25.48 7.91 -23.30
N ASN A 404 24.53 6.98 -23.30
CA ASN A 404 23.75 6.64 -24.50
C ASN A 404 22.48 7.49 -24.63
N TYR A 405 21.96 8.04 -23.52
CA TYR A 405 20.76 8.88 -23.51
C TYR A 405 21.05 10.31 -23.97
N ARG A 406 20.23 10.88 -24.86
CA ARG A 406 20.37 12.29 -25.29
C ARG A 406 19.87 13.29 -24.27
N THR A 407 18.89 12.90 -23.46
CA THR A 407 18.36 13.70 -22.36
C THR A 407 18.35 12.89 -21.07
N LEU A 408 18.39 13.58 -19.94
CA LEU A 408 18.26 12.99 -18.60
C LEU A 408 17.08 13.66 -17.89
N ARG A 409 16.33 12.89 -17.10
CA ARG A 409 15.38 13.48 -16.14
C ARG A 409 16.13 14.00 -14.93
N SER A 410 15.79 15.22 -14.56
CA SER A 410 16.22 15.87 -13.33
C SER A 410 15.03 16.08 -12.40
N PHE A 411 15.29 16.00 -11.09
CA PHE A 411 14.32 16.24 -10.04
C PHE A 411 14.42 17.66 -9.52
N LEU A 412 13.27 18.28 -9.31
CA LEU A 412 13.21 19.56 -8.63
C LEU A 412 13.06 19.33 -7.12
N ARG A 413 13.83 20.07 -6.32
CA ARG A 413 13.80 19.93 -4.85
C ARG A 413 12.65 20.66 -4.17
N ASP A 414 12.01 21.60 -4.87
CA ASP A 414 10.99 22.48 -4.30
C ASP A 414 9.86 22.69 -5.32
N TRP A 415 8.73 23.19 -4.85
CA TRP A 415 7.58 23.52 -5.71
C TRP A 415 7.91 24.70 -6.62
N ASP A 416 7.72 24.50 -7.92
CA ASP A 416 7.87 25.56 -8.93
C ASP A 416 6.62 25.68 -9.79
N ARG A 417 6.29 26.92 -10.14
CA ARG A 417 5.14 27.27 -10.96
C ARG A 417 5.56 27.27 -12.42
N PRO A 418 4.84 26.57 -13.31
CA PRO A 418 5.20 26.49 -14.72
C PRO A 418 5.40 27.85 -15.41
N GLU A 419 4.77 28.92 -14.89
CA GLU A 419 4.81 30.26 -15.46
C GLU A 419 6.05 31.07 -15.10
N ASP A 420 6.77 30.71 -14.04
CA ASP A 420 7.89 31.51 -13.54
C ASP A 420 9.22 31.10 -14.22
N PRO A 421 9.98 32.04 -14.80
CA PRO A 421 11.27 31.74 -15.41
C PRO A 421 12.36 31.58 -14.34
N HIS A 422 13.08 30.46 -14.40
CA HIS A 422 14.11 30.09 -13.43
C HIS A 422 15.43 29.70 -14.11
N GLU A 423 16.55 30.04 -13.46
CA GLU A 423 17.89 29.60 -13.89
C GLU A 423 18.29 28.38 -13.07
N TYR A 424 18.22 27.21 -13.70
CA TYR A 424 18.51 25.95 -13.03
C TYR A 424 20.00 25.64 -13.03
N THR A 425 20.48 25.14 -11.88
CA THR A 425 21.84 24.66 -11.66
C THR A 425 21.81 23.28 -11.00
N THR A 426 22.75 22.43 -11.37
CA THR A 426 22.83 21.07 -10.84
C THR A 426 23.26 21.10 -9.36
N GLN A 427 22.45 20.52 -8.49
CA GLN A 427 22.71 20.44 -7.05
C GLN A 427 23.34 19.10 -6.65
N HIS A 428 22.85 18.00 -7.22
CA HIS A 428 23.34 16.66 -6.97
C HIS A 428 23.41 15.89 -8.28
N PHE A 429 24.45 15.07 -8.41
CA PHE A 429 24.59 14.13 -9.50
C PHE A 429 25.29 12.88 -8.95
N HIS A 430 24.48 11.91 -8.55
CA HIS A 430 24.93 10.61 -8.08
C HIS A 430 24.49 9.52 -9.05
N VAL A 431 25.34 8.53 -9.20
CA VAL A 431 25.04 7.31 -9.95
C VAL A 431 25.21 6.15 -8.99
N THR A 432 24.26 5.22 -9.02
CA THR A 432 24.30 4.01 -8.21
C THR A 432 24.29 2.79 -9.12
N ASP A 433 25.19 1.85 -8.85
CA ASP A 433 25.26 0.58 -9.55
C ASP A 433 24.37 -0.45 -8.88
N TRP A 434 23.40 -0.96 -9.62
CA TRP A 434 22.50 -1.99 -9.13
C TRP A 434 22.91 -3.40 -9.59
N ASP A 435 24.04 -3.57 -10.30
CA ASP A 435 24.41 -4.84 -10.95
C ASP A 435 24.49 -6.02 -9.97
N ASP A 436 24.94 -5.80 -8.72
CA ASP A 436 25.02 -6.87 -7.73
C ASP A 436 23.63 -7.27 -7.21
N PHE A 437 22.79 -6.27 -6.94
CA PHE A 437 21.40 -6.46 -6.52
C PHE A 437 20.53 -7.04 -7.64
N THR A 438 20.77 -6.67 -8.90
CA THR A 438 20.05 -7.22 -10.05
C THR A 438 20.73 -8.48 -10.60
N ARG A 439 21.71 -9.06 -9.89
CA ARG A 439 22.37 -10.31 -10.33
C ARG A 439 21.32 -11.41 -10.57
N GLY A 440 21.29 -11.93 -11.79
CA GLY A 440 20.28 -12.90 -12.26
C GLY A 440 19.28 -12.29 -13.24
N ILE A 441 19.17 -10.96 -13.27
CA ILE A 441 18.42 -10.21 -14.28
C ILE A 441 19.30 -9.97 -15.51
N TYR A 442 18.71 -10.04 -16.70
CA TYR A 442 19.37 -9.77 -17.98
C TYR A 442 19.46 -8.26 -18.29
N ALA A 443 19.75 -7.45 -17.27
CA ALA A 443 19.81 -6.00 -17.34
C ALA A 443 20.95 -5.46 -16.48
N ASN A 444 21.69 -4.49 -17.04
CA ASN A 444 22.62 -3.62 -16.34
C ASN A 444 21.86 -2.35 -15.96
N VAL A 445 21.58 -2.21 -14.66
CA VAL A 445 20.74 -1.12 -14.15
C VAL A 445 21.64 -0.11 -13.46
N LYS A 446 21.47 1.16 -13.83
CA LYS A 446 22.11 2.30 -13.19
C LYS A 446 21.02 3.23 -12.70
N GLN A 447 21.05 3.61 -11.43
CA GLN A 447 20.19 4.68 -10.95
C GLN A 447 20.94 6.00 -11.04
N VAL A 448 20.26 7.03 -11.53
CA VAL A 448 20.78 8.39 -11.69
C VAL A 448 19.95 9.32 -10.83
N HIS A 449 20.56 9.84 -9.78
CA HIS A 449 19.99 10.91 -8.97
C HIS A 449 20.58 12.24 -9.47
N PHE A 450 19.85 12.89 -10.38
CA PHE A 450 20.17 14.21 -10.91
C PHE A 450 19.15 15.21 -10.38
N SER A 451 19.56 16.11 -9.48
CA SER A 451 18.67 17.14 -8.92
C SER A 451 19.13 18.55 -9.31
N ILE A 452 18.19 19.44 -9.61
CA ILE A 452 18.41 20.86 -9.91
C ILE A 452 17.80 21.77 -8.82
N ASN A 453 18.31 22.99 -8.66
CA ASN A 453 17.77 24.00 -7.73
C ASN A 453 16.68 24.86 -8.39
N TRP A 454 16.14 25.78 -7.59
CA TRP A 454 15.42 26.99 -7.99
C TRP A 454 16.17 27.88 -8.98
#